data_AF-A0A427A295-F1
#
_entry.id   AF-A0A427A295-F1
#
_cell.length_a   1.000
_cell.length_b   1.000
_cell.length_c   1.000
_cell.angle_alpha   90.00
_cell.angle_beta   90.00
_cell.angle_gamma   90.00
#
_symmetry.space_group_name_H-M   'P 1'
#
loop_
_entity.id
_entity.type
_entity.pdbx_description
1 polymer ?
#
loop_
_entity_poly.entity_id
_entity_poly.type
_entity_poly.pdbx_seq_one_letter_code
_entity_poly.pdbx_strand_id
1 'polypeptide(L)'
;MAESTNSSAVRSTGGRSSRNAVLLFILISAIPLAIIVSLERSAAGFTYQTRDWFRECAKWDPDGLRFLASTFLGGGVVQIPAGDAASGALVERAAVSDPDVAGNASLGIAVDRSRGRLLVVYADLWGFRSSAVAAYDLGSWARLFLTRLSGPGFPRSPSPFDSGR
;
A
#
# COMPACT_ATOMS: atom_id res chain seq x y z
N MET A 1 2.94 68.99 -42.26
CA MET A 1 4.13 68.69 -41.44
C MET A 1 3.82 67.40 -40.72
N ALA A 2 4.61 66.36 -40.99
CA ALA A 2 4.34 64.99 -40.62
C ALA A 2 4.65 64.72 -39.14
N GLU A 3 3.85 63.90 -38.48
CA GLU A 3 4.31 63.16 -37.30
C GLU A 3 3.72 61.75 -37.35
N SER A 4 4.59 60.79 -37.69
CA SER A 4 4.31 59.37 -37.65
C SER A 4 4.56 58.86 -36.24
N THR A 5 3.57 58.27 -35.59
CA THR A 5 3.80 57.45 -34.40
C THR A 5 3.44 56.00 -34.69
N ASN A 6 4.48 55.22 -34.95
CA ASN A 6 4.49 53.77 -34.89
C ASN A 6 4.08 53.33 -33.48
N SER A 7 2.94 52.62 -33.34
CA SER A 7 2.66 51.85 -32.14
C SER A 7 2.94 50.37 -32.42
N SER A 8 4.03 49.91 -31.83
CA SER A 8 4.56 48.55 -31.91
C SER A 8 3.57 47.52 -31.39
N ALA A 9 3.31 46.50 -32.20
CA ALA A 9 2.58 45.31 -31.79
C ALA A 9 3.31 44.60 -30.63
N VAL A 10 2.66 44.53 -29.46
CA VAL A 10 3.06 43.63 -28.37
C VAL A 10 2.83 42.20 -28.84
N ARG A 11 3.90 41.52 -29.24
CA ARG A 11 3.89 40.07 -29.42
C ARG A 11 3.90 39.42 -28.04
N SER A 12 2.76 38.83 -27.65
CA SER A 12 2.72 37.95 -26.49
C SER A 12 3.52 36.67 -26.82
N THR A 13 4.61 36.44 -26.09
CA THR A 13 5.47 35.25 -26.22
C THR A 13 5.10 34.14 -25.22
N GLY A 14 3.99 34.28 -24.49
CA GLY A 14 3.64 33.43 -23.34
C GLY A 14 3.21 31.99 -23.63
N GLY A 15 3.01 31.58 -24.89
CA GLY A 15 2.42 30.26 -25.21
C GLY A 15 3.40 29.12 -25.53
N ARG A 16 4.67 29.43 -25.85
CA ARG A 16 5.67 28.43 -26.30
C ARG A 16 6.51 27.89 -25.12
N SER A 17 6.77 28.77 -24.15
CA SER A 17 7.25 28.53 -22.78
C SER A 17 6.65 27.31 -22.09
N SER A 18 5.36 27.45 -21.79
CA SER A 18 4.60 26.51 -20.97
C SER A 18 4.37 25.16 -21.66
N ARG A 19 4.12 25.15 -22.98
CA ARG A 19 3.97 23.89 -23.75
C ARG A 19 5.26 23.07 -23.72
N ASN A 20 6.42 23.72 -23.84
CA ASN A 20 7.70 23.02 -23.76
C ASN A 20 7.97 22.49 -22.35
N ALA A 21 7.60 23.23 -21.30
CA ALA A 21 7.73 22.77 -19.92
C ALA A 21 6.82 21.57 -19.61
N VAL A 22 5.56 21.59 -20.08
CA VAL A 22 4.63 20.46 -19.94
C VAL A 22 5.13 19.24 -20.70
N LEU A 23 5.64 19.41 -21.93
CA LEU A 23 6.23 18.33 -22.71
C LEU A 23 7.47 17.74 -22.01
N LEU A 24 8.35 18.58 -21.45
CA LEU A 24 9.49 18.11 -20.67
C LEU A 24 9.05 17.32 -19.43
N PHE A 25 8.05 17.81 -18.71
CA PHE A 25 7.51 17.12 -17.54
C PHE A 25 6.95 15.73 -17.90
N ILE A 26 6.21 15.62 -19.01
CA ILE A 26 5.70 14.33 -19.51
C ILE A 26 6.84 13.40 -19.91
N LEU A 27 7.86 13.91 -20.62
CA LEU A 27 9.00 13.09 -21.05
C LEU A 27 9.82 12.59 -19.86
N ILE A 28 10.05 13.44 -18.86
CA ILE A 28 10.78 13.06 -17.64
C ILE A 28 9.96 12.06 -16.81
N SER A 29 8.64 12.24 -16.70
CA SER A 29 7.77 11.30 -15.95
C SER A 29 7.54 9.97 -16.67
N ALA A 30 7.69 9.94 -18.01
CA ALA A 30 7.61 8.72 -18.79
C ALA A 30 8.77 7.75 -18.49
N ILE A 31 9.94 8.25 -18.11
CA ILE A 31 11.12 7.43 -17.79
C ILE A 31 10.87 6.49 -16.59
N PRO A 32 10.50 6.97 -15.39
CA PRO A 32 10.22 6.08 -14.26
C PRO A 32 9.04 5.16 -14.54
N LEU A 33 8.01 5.63 -15.26
CA LEU A 33 6.87 4.78 -15.62
C LEU A 33 7.28 3.64 -16.56
N ALA A 34 8.13 3.91 -17.56
CA ALA A 34 8.64 2.89 -18.47
C ALA A 34 9.51 1.86 -17.74
N ILE A 35 10.31 2.29 -16.75
CA ILE A 35 11.08 1.39 -15.89
C ILE A 35 10.13 0.46 -15.12
N ILE A 36 9.10 1.00 -14.47
CA ILE A 36 8.09 0.20 -13.74
C ILE A 36 7.44 -0.83 -14.68
N VAL A 37 6.96 -0.39 -15.85
CA VAL A 37 6.32 -1.29 -16.83
C VAL A 37 7.29 -2.38 -17.32
N SER A 38 8.57 -2.04 -17.54
CA SER A 38 9.57 -3.02 -17.96
C SER A 38 9.85 -4.04 -16.86
N LEU A 39 9.92 -3.62 -15.59
CA LEU A 39 10.14 -4.52 -14.46
C LEU A 39 8.96 -5.45 -14.25
N GLU A 40 7.73 -4.94 -14.29
CA GLU A 40 6.49 -5.73 -14.21
C GLU A 40 6.37 -6.77 -15.33
N ARG A 41 6.87 -6.46 -16.54
CA ARG A 41 6.85 -7.40 -17.68
C ARG A 41 7.98 -8.41 -17.69
N SER A 42 9.13 -8.09 -17.09
CA SER A 42 10.32 -8.95 -17.11
C SER A 42 10.39 -9.90 -15.93
N ALA A 43 9.60 -9.67 -14.88
CA ALA A 43 9.52 -10.55 -13.73
C ALA A 43 8.78 -11.86 -14.10
N ALA A 44 9.48 -13.00 -14.01
CA ALA A 44 8.82 -14.28 -13.89
C ALA A 44 8.06 -14.31 -12.55
N GLY A 45 6.75 -14.07 -12.60
CA GLY A 45 5.90 -13.87 -11.43
C GLY A 45 4.66 -14.74 -11.42
N PHE A 46 3.96 -14.73 -10.29
CA PHE A 46 2.67 -15.41 -10.13
C PHE A 46 1.53 -14.42 -10.39
N THR A 47 0.70 -14.73 -11.39
CA THR A 47 -0.53 -13.98 -11.64
C THR A 47 -1.69 -14.64 -10.89
N TYR A 48 -2.45 -13.83 -10.14
CA TYR A 48 -3.61 -14.30 -9.40
C TYR A 48 -4.78 -13.31 -9.53
N GLN A 49 -5.99 -13.80 -9.30
CA GLN A 49 -7.21 -12.98 -9.27
C GLN A 49 -7.45 -12.46 -7.86
N THR A 50 -7.64 -11.14 -7.77
CA THR A 50 -7.96 -10.42 -6.54
C THR A 50 -9.34 -9.77 -6.61
N ARG A 51 -10.03 -9.67 -5.47
CA ARG A 51 -11.26 -8.88 -5.32
C ARG A 51 -11.01 -7.51 -4.69
N ASP A 52 -9.85 -7.30 -4.09
CA ASP A 52 -9.47 -6.00 -3.54
C ASP A 52 -8.50 -5.25 -4.44
N TRP A 53 -8.40 -3.95 -4.18
CA TRP A 53 -7.68 -2.99 -4.99
C TRP A 53 -6.16 -3.02 -4.80
N PHE A 54 -5.68 -3.12 -3.55
CA PHE A 54 -4.28 -2.87 -3.23
C PHE A 54 -3.75 -3.80 -2.13
N ARG A 55 -2.56 -4.36 -2.39
CA ARG A 55 -1.77 -5.14 -1.43
C ARG A 55 -0.59 -4.28 -1.01
N GLU A 56 -0.49 -4.00 0.28
CA GLU A 56 0.60 -3.18 0.80
C GLU A 56 1.89 -4.02 0.88
N CYS A 57 1.79 -5.28 1.31
CA CYS A 57 2.92 -6.19 1.37
C CYS A 57 2.52 -7.64 1.12
N ALA A 58 3.50 -8.43 0.69
CA ALA A 58 3.39 -9.88 0.58
C ALA A 58 4.57 -10.57 1.27
N LYS A 59 4.35 -11.81 1.74
CA LYS A 59 5.36 -12.71 2.31
C LYS A 59 5.10 -14.14 1.84
N TRP A 60 6.17 -14.90 1.66
CA TRP A 60 6.09 -16.31 1.31
C TRP A 60 5.99 -17.18 2.58
N ASP A 61 5.01 -18.08 2.62
CA ASP A 61 4.89 -19.14 3.62
C ASP A 61 5.31 -20.47 2.98
N PRO A 62 6.54 -20.96 3.25
CA PRO A 62 7.06 -22.17 2.62
C PRO A 62 6.39 -23.45 3.13
N ASP A 63 5.87 -23.48 4.35
CA ASP A 63 5.24 -24.67 4.91
C ASP A 63 3.83 -24.86 4.35
N GLY A 64 3.11 -23.75 4.15
CA GLY A 64 1.80 -23.74 3.50
C GLY A 64 1.84 -23.66 1.96
N LEU A 65 3.03 -23.57 1.35
CA LEU A 65 3.25 -23.34 -0.09
C LEU A 65 2.33 -22.26 -0.68
N ARG A 66 2.29 -21.10 -0.03
CA ARG A 66 1.37 -20.01 -0.36
C ARG A 66 1.99 -18.64 -0.10
N PHE A 67 1.54 -17.64 -0.86
CA PHE A 67 1.80 -16.25 -0.50
C PHE A 67 0.76 -15.78 0.49
N LEU A 68 1.18 -14.94 1.44
CA LEU A 68 0.30 -14.17 2.31
C LEU A 68 0.44 -12.71 1.93
N ALA A 69 -0.67 -12.00 1.78
CA ALA A 69 -0.68 -10.60 1.40
C ALA A 69 -1.61 -9.77 2.29
N SER A 70 -1.13 -8.59 2.68
CA SER A 70 -1.90 -7.62 3.45
C SER A 70 -2.99 -6.98 2.58
N THR A 71 -4.14 -6.69 3.19
CA THR A 71 -5.22 -5.96 2.55
C THR A 71 -5.28 -4.53 3.11
N PHE A 72 -5.19 -3.55 2.21
CA PHE A 72 -5.16 -2.14 2.60
C PHE A 72 -6.55 -1.63 3.01
N LEU A 73 -7.60 -1.93 2.25
CA LEU A 73 -8.98 -1.50 2.55
C LEU A 73 -9.80 -2.57 3.29
N GLY A 74 -9.34 -3.83 3.27
CA GLY A 74 -10.07 -4.95 3.88
C GLY A 74 -9.68 -5.26 5.33
N GLY A 75 -8.60 -4.67 5.84
CA GLY A 75 -8.17 -4.84 7.24
C GLY A 75 -7.82 -6.26 7.65
N GLY A 76 -7.32 -7.07 6.72
CA GLY A 76 -7.08 -8.49 6.92
C GLY A 76 -5.89 -9.00 6.12
N VAL A 77 -5.74 -10.32 6.06
CA VAL A 77 -4.70 -10.98 5.27
C VAL A 77 -5.35 -12.00 4.36
N VAL A 78 -4.89 -12.06 3.11
CA VAL A 78 -5.29 -13.11 2.16
C VAL A 78 -4.15 -14.10 1.97
N GLN A 79 -4.50 -15.32 1.61
CA GLN A 79 -3.58 -16.35 1.16
C GLN A 79 -3.78 -16.64 -0.33
N ILE A 80 -2.68 -16.90 -1.03
CA ILE A 80 -2.65 -17.24 -2.46
C ILE A 80 -1.84 -18.54 -2.57
N PRO A 81 -2.51 -19.71 -2.64
CA PRO A 81 -1.84 -21.00 -2.78
C PRO A 81 -1.05 -21.07 -4.08
N ALA A 82 0.22 -21.48 -4.04
CA ALA A 82 1.04 -21.59 -5.26
C ALA A 82 0.80 -22.90 -6.03
N GLY A 83 0.29 -23.95 -5.36
CA GLY A 83 0.15 -25.30 -5.89
C GLY A 83 -0.98 -25.51 -6.92
N ASP A 84 -1.91 -24.58 -7.06
CA ASP A 84 -3.09 -24.72 -7.94
C ASP A 84 -2.85 -24.25 -9.38
N ALA A 85 -1.60 -23.93 -9.78
CA ALA A 85 -1.28 -23.42 -11.11
C ALA A 85 -1.69 -24.38 -12.26
N ALA A 86 -1.81 -25.68 -11.98
CA ALA A 86 -2.30 -26.69 -12.93
C ALA A 86 -3.83 -26.63 -13.17
N SER A 87 -4.58 -25.94 -12.30
CA SER A 87 -6.05 -25.91 -12.28
C SER A 87 -6.67 -24.62 -12.84
N GLY A 88 -5.85 -23.62 -13.18
CA GLY A 88 -6.30 -22.34 -13.72
C GLY A 88 -5.57 -21.14 -13.11
N ALA A 89 -6.19 -19.96 -13.17
CA ALA A 89 -5.67 -18.75 -12.53
C ALA A 89 -5.66 -18.92 -11.01
N LEU A 90 -4.56 -18.54 -10.35
CA LEU A 90 -4.48 -18.55 -8.88
C LEU A 90 -5.57 -17.63 -8.30
N VAL A 91 -6.29 -18.09 -7.28
CA VAL A 91 -7.36 -17.31 -6.65
C VAL A 91 -7.00 -17.07 -5.20
N GLU A 92 -7.03 -15.81 -4.79
CA GLU A 92 -6.83 -15.45 -3.39
C GLU A 92 -8.00 -15.90 -2.50
N ARG A 93 -7.69 -16.20 -1.25
CA ARG A 93 -8.67 -16.59 -0.22
C ARG A 93 -8.41 -15.80 1.04
N ALA A 94 -9.45 -15.41 1.77
CA ALA A 94 -9.27 -14.80 3.09
C ALA A 94 -8.52 -15.77 4.02
N ALA A 95 -7.50 -15.28 4.71
CA ALA A 95 -6.78 -16.00 5.75
C ALA A 95 -7.12 -15.42 7.13
N VAL A 96 -7.01 -14.10 7.27
CA VAL A 96 -7.32 -13.39 8.52
C VAL A 96 -8.39 -12.33 8.25
N SER A 97 -9.47 -12.39 9.02
CA SER A 97 -10.51 -11.37 9.11
C SER A 97 -10.91 -11.24 10.58
N ASP A 98 -10.34 -10.25 11.26
CA ASP A 98 -10.50 -10.09 12.71
C ASP A 98 -11.48 -8.93 13.00
N PRO A 99 -12.63 -9.19 13.65
CA PRO A 99 -13.64 -8.18 13.89
C PRO A 99 -13.14 -7.02 14.77
N ASP A 100 -12.17 -7.25 15.66
CA ASP A 100 -11.69 -6.22 16.59
C ASP A 100 -10.84 -5.13 15.90
N VAL A 101 -10.41 -5.38 14.66
CA VAL A 101 -9.67 -4.44 13.79
C VAL A 101 -10.36 -4.23 12.46
N ALA A 102 -11.61 -4.67 12.31
CA ALA A 102 -12.38 -4.49 11.09
C ALA A 102 -12.48 -2.99 10.72
N GLY A 103 -12.08 -2.64 9.49
CA GLY A 103 -12.05 -1.26 9.00
C GLY A 103 -10.70 -0.54 9.19
N ASN A 104 -9.73 -1.15 9.87
CA ASN A 104 -8.33 -0.72 9.79
C ASN A 104 -7.72 -1.19 8.46
N ALA A 105 -6.55 -0.66 8.11
CA ALA A 105 -5.69 -1.26 7.09
C ALA A 105 -4.71 -2.23 7.71
N SER A 106 -4.36 -3.31 7.02
CA SER A 106 -3.17 -4.08 7.34
C SER A 106 -2.00 -3.55 6.50
N LEU A 107 -0.99 -2.98 7.16
CA LEU A 107 0.12 -2.28 6.50
C LEU A 107 1.48 -2.93 6.76
N GLY A 108 1.48 -4.18 7.22
CA GLY A 108 2.71 -4.92 7.41
C GLY A 108 2.44 -6.30 7.98
N ILE A 109 3.08 -7.31 7.41
CA ILE A 109 3.02 -8.68 7.91
C ILE A 109 4.40 -9.32 8.00
N ALA A 110 4.56 -10.24 8.94
CA ALA A 110 5.75 -11.06 9.08
C ALA A 110 5.37 -12.51 9.40
N VAL A 111 6.04 -13.45 8.72
CA VAL A 111 5.87 -14.89 8.94
C VAL A 111 6.96 -15.35 9.92
N ASP A 112 6.59 -15.65 11.16
CA ASP A 112 7.46 -16.33 12.12
C ASP A 112 7.28 -17.85 11.99
N ARG A 113 8.01 -18.41 11.04
CA ARG A 113 7.98 -19.85 10.74
C ARG A 113 8.31 -20.71 11.96
N SER A 114 9.31 -20.32 12.73
CA SER A 114 9.81 -21.11 13.87
C SER A 114 8.75 -21.35 14.94
N ARG A 115 7.79 -20.42 15.05
CA ARG A 115 6.70 -20.48 16.03
C ARG A 115 5.34 -20.78 15.40
N GLY A 116 5.28 -20.93 14.07
CA GLY A 116 4.03 -21.12 13.34
C GLY A 116 3.09 -19.91 13.42
N ARG A 117 3.61 -18.68 13.37
CA ARG A 117 2.81 -17.46 13.59
C ARG A 117 2.90 -16.46 12.46
N LEU A 118 1.80 -15.79 12.19
CA LEU A 118 1.71 -14.60 11.35
C LEU A 118 1.53 -13.38 12.24
N LEU A 119 2.45 -12.42 12.16
CA LEU A 119 2.27 -11.10 12.78
C LEU A 119 1.67 -10.14 11.77
N VAL A 120 0.73 -9.31 12.22
CA VAL A 120 0.05 -8.31 11.40
C VAL A 120 0.01 -6.98 12.13
N VAL A 121 0.37 -5.91 11.41
CA VAL A 121 0.26 -4.52 11.87
C VAL A 121 -0.98 -3.90 11.26
N TYR A 122 -1.86 -3.40 12.11
CA TYR A 122 -3.07 -2.70 11.73
C TYR A 122 -2.92 -1.21 11.97
N ALA A 123 -3.23 -0.41 10.96
CA ALA A 123 -3.23 1.04 11.02
C ALA A 123 -4.66 1.59 10.90
N ASP A 124 -4.94 2.61 11.71
CA ASP A 124 -6.15 3.40 11.57
C ASP A 124 -5.94 4.48 10.51
N LEU A 125 -6.43 4.22 9.29
CA LEU A 125 -6.27 5.16 8.17
C LEU A 125 -7.12 6.42 8.31
N TRP A 126 -8.27 6.32 8.99
CA TRP A 126 -9.28 7.37 9.01
C TRP A 126 -9.34 8.14 10.33
N GLY A 127 -8.58 7.71 11.34
CA GLY A 127 -8.50 8.38 12.64
C GLY A 127 -9.69 8.10 13.57
N PHE A 128 -10.54 7.12 13.22
CA PHE A 128 -11.74 6.78 13.99
C PHE A 128 -11.58 5.49 14.82
N ARG A 129 -10.43 4.83 14.73
CA ARG A 129 -10.17 3.48 15.25
C ARG A 129 -8.88 3.45 16.06
N SER A 130 -8.31 2.27 16.22
CA SER A 130 -7.10 2.01 16.99
C SER A 130 -6.07 1.34 16.10
N SER A 131 -4.83 1.84 16.06
CA SER A 131 -3.74 1.03 15.49
C SER A 131 -3.44 -0.14 16.43
N ALA A 132 -3.02 -1.28 15.89
CA ALA A 132 -2.80 -2.49 16.68
C ALA A 132 -1.74 -3.39 16.05
N VAL A 133 -1.20 -4.30 16.85
CA VAL A 133 -0.40 -5.44 16.38
C VAL A 133 -1.07 -6.70 16.88
N ALA A 134 -1.21 -7.69 16.00
CA ALA A 134 -1.74 -8.99 16.36
C ALA A 134 -0.84 -10.11 15.86
N ALA A 135 -0.99 -11.28 16.47
CA ALA A 135 -0.45 -12.51 15.92
C ALA A 135 -1.55 -13.56 15.78
N TYR A 136 -1.43 -14.34 14.72
CA TYR A 136 -2.33 -15.43 14.36
C TYR A 136 -1.53 -16.71 14.17
N ASP A 137 -2.13 -17.84 14.48
CA ASP A 137 -1.59 -19.16 14.17
C ASP A 137 -1.62 -19.39 12.63
N LEU A 138 -0.51 -19.83 12.04
CA LEU A 138 -0.40 -20.02 10.59
C LEU A 138 -1.23 -21.22 10.08
N GLY A 139 -1.52 -22.20 10.92
CA GLY A 139 -2.27 -23.40 10.52
C GLY A 139 -3.78 -23.17 10.52
N SER A 140 -4.28 -22.57 11.60
CA SER A 140 -5.70 -22.41 11.90
C SER A 140 -6.24 -20.99 11.70
N TRP A 141 -5.36 -20.00 11.55
CA TRP A 141 -5.69 -18.56 11.57
C TRP A 141 -6.28 -18.05 12.89
N ALA A 142 -6.24 -18.88 13.95
CA ALA A 142 -6.69 -18.48 15.26
C ALA A 142 -5.85 -17.32 15.80
N ARG A 143 -6.50 -16.30 16.36
CA ARG A 143 -5.82 -15.19 17.01
C ARG A 143 -5.10 -15.65 18.27
N LEU A 144 -3.80 -15.39 18.34
CA LEU A 144 -2.96 -15.65 19.50
C LEU A 144 -2.95 -14.46 20.46
N PHE A 145 -2.81 -13.24 19.93
CA PHE A 145 -2.96 -12.01 20.69
C PHE A 145 -3.32 -10.84 19.80
N LEU A 146 -3.82 -9.77 20.41
CA LEU A 146 -3.97 -8.45 19.80
C LEU A 146 -3.67 -7.37 20.83
N THR A 147 -2.82 -6.43 20.47
CA THR A 147 -2.40 -5.31 21.31
C THR A 147 -2.65 -4.01 20.58
N ARG A 148 -3.49 -3.14 21.16
CA ARG A 148 -3.72 -1.80 20.63
C ARG A 148 -2.52 -0.92 20.95
N LEU A 149 -2.11 -0.10 19.97
CA LEU A 149 -1.01 0.85 20.07
C LEU A 149 -1.49 2.30 20.14
N SER A 150 -2.73 2.57 19.73
CA SER A 150 -3.33 3.90 19.74
C SER A 150 -4.85 3.79 19.68
N GLY A 151 -5.55 4.93 19.74
CA GLY A 151 -6.99 5.03 19.54
C GLY A 151 -7.75 5.61 20.73
N PRO A 152 -9.08 5.73 20.65
CA PRO A 152 -9.91 6.29 21.70
C PRO A 152 -9.73 5.55 23.04
N GLY A 153 -9.38 6.29 24.09
CA GLY A 153 -9.13 5.73 25.42
C GLY A 153 -7.74 5.10 25.61
N PHE A 154 -6.85 5.13 24.60
CA PHE A 154 -5.47 4.73 24.78
C PHE A 154 -4.68 5.84 25.52
N PRO A 155 -3.99 5.54 26.63
CA PRO A 155 -3.18 6.53 27.33
C PRO A 155 -2.12 7.07 26.37
N ARG A 156 -2.06 8.40 26.19
CA ARG A 156 -0.87 8.99 25.55
C ARG A 156 0.32 8.74 26.46
N SER A 157 1.43 8.29 25.87
CA SER A 157 2.72 8.43 26.55
C SER A 157 2.95 9.92 26.83
N PRO A 158 3.41 10.30 28.04
CA PRO A 158 3.73 11.70 28.32
C PRO A 158 4.74 12.20 27.27
N SER A 159 4.42 13.32 26.64
CA SER A 159 5.35 13.92 25.70
C SER A 159 6.54 14.49 26.48
N PRO A 160 7.77 14.46 25.94
CA PRO A 160 8.91 15.13 26.58
C PRO A 160 8.73 16.65 26.66
N PHE A 161 7.67 17.20 26.07
CA PHE A 161 7.26 18.60 26.15
C PHE A 161 6.12 18.85 27.16
N ASP A 162 5.54 17.80 27.75
CA ASP A 162 4.49 17.94 28.77
C ASP A 162 5.07 18.34 30.14
N SER A 163 6.39 18.32 30.32
CA SER A 163 7.09 18.84 31.51
C SER A 163 7.43 20.33 31.42
N GLY A 164 6.56 21.11 30.77
CA GLY A 164 6.64 22.57 30.75
C GLY A 164 6.08 23.16 32.05
N ARG A 165 6.95 23.85 32.79
CA ARG A 165 6.55 24.82 33.82
C ARG A 165 5.64 25.90 33.26
#